data_AF-A0A3D1LBR7-F1
#
_entry.id   AF-A0A3D1LBR7-F1
#
_cell.length_a   1.000
_cell.length_b   1.000
_cell.length_c   1.000
_cell.angle_alpha   90.00
_cell.angle_beta   90.00
_cell.angle_gamma   90.00
#
_symmetry.space_group_name_H-M   'P 1'
#
loop_
_entity.id
_entity.type
_entity.pdbx_description
1 polymer ?
#
loop_
_entity_poly.entity_id
_entity_poly.type
_entity_poly.pdbx_seq_one_letter_code
_entity_poly.pdbx_strand_id
1 'polypeptide(L)'
;MAKLYHLSRRLSSKIFVRGFCRNLRRKPVKACAETTAFSRNTCHNGLSDAERFRSKRGKDMKFFRKLALAALLTALLTGTCLARETFHGAYLQGFPDGSIRPDAAVTRAELAEILYRMMDLDQRRELSETESVFADVPTRHWAYDAICAMAGARLMLGGSDGCFRPDDGVTGEELSIIFERVRAQETGKRALPELASGWASQEVTFEAGNGWVMGLHGTEFSREQPFTRGELAALLNRILGREPESLLDLLVGMPLFSDNLDTAAPYFLALQEAAIDHTAEKTGAHERWTGLG
;
A
#
# COMPACT_ATOMS: atom_id res chain seq x y z
N MET A 1 -10.74 -23.54 12.85
CA MET A 1 -11.74 -22.54 13.31
C MET A 1 -12.19 -21.73 12.09
N ALA A 2 -13.19 -22.20 11.36
CA ALA A 2 -13.74 -21.54 10.18
C ALA A 2 -15.21 -21.23 10.43
N LYS A 3 -15.61 -19.95 10.38
CA LYS A 3 -16.97 -19.50 10.08
C LYS A 3 -17.06 -17.98 9.98
N LEU A 4 -17.72 -17.57 8.88
CA LEU A 4 -18.61 -16.41 8.74
C LEU A 4 -17.99 -15.02 8.55
N TYR A 5 -17.87 -14.58 7.29
CA TYR A 5 -18.38 -13.27 6.86
C TYR A 5 -18.82 -13.34 5.38
N HIS A 6 -20.14 -13.49 5.17
CA HIS A 6 -20.83 -13.21 3.93
C HIS A 6 -22.03 -12.31 4.26
N LEU A 7 -22.09 -11.14 3.61
CA LEU A 7 -23.26 -10.33 3.20
C LEU A 7 -22.66 -8.94 2.89
N SER A 8 -22.90 -8.24 1.79
CA SER A 8 -23.83 -8.36 0.67
C SER A 8 -23.36 -7.32 -0.36
N ARG A 9 -23.56 -7.56 -1.68
CA ARG A 9 -24.00 -6.56 -2.68
C ARG A 9 -23.83 -7.07 -4.11
N ARG A 10 -24.96 -7.52 -4.66
CA ARG A 10 -25.36 -7.57 -6.07
C ARG A 10 -26.88 -7.36 -6.00
N LEU A 11 -27.60 -6.62 -6.82
CA LEU A 11 -27.46 -5.97 -8.12
C LEU A 11 -28.62 -4.95 -8.17
N SER A 12 -28.54 -3.90 -9.00
CA SER A 12 -29.37 -3.82 -10.20
C SER A 12 -29.36 -2.42 -10.80
N SER A 13 -29.10 -2.45 -12.10
CA SER A 13 -29.12 -1.42 -13.10
C SER A 13 -30.53 -0.89 -13.45
N LYS A 14 -30.51 0.24 -14.19
CA LYS A 14 -31.39 0.66 -15.32
C LYS A 14 -32.51 1.71 -15.10
N ILE A 15 -32.38 2.79 -15.89
CA ILE A 15 -33.37 3.42 -16.82
C ILE A 15 -34.00 4.82 -16.49
N PHE A 16 -33.84 5.71 -17.48
CA PHE A 16 -34.72 6.80 -18.02
C PHE A 16 -34.59 8.31 -17.66
N VAL A 17 -34.07 9.07 -18.65
CA VAL A 17 -34.60 10.25 -19.40
C VAL A 17 -35.20 11.50 -18.70
N ARG A 18 -34.59 12.65 -19.05
CA ARG A 18 -35.05 14.05 -19.28
C ARG A 18 -36.27 14.62 -18.52
N GLY A 19 -36.07 15.82 -17.96
CA GLY A 19 -37.16 16.76 -17.64
C GLY A 19 -36.65 18.14 -17.20
N PHE A 20 -36.89 19.15 -18.03
CA PHE A 20 -36.51 20.56 -17.93
C PHE A 20 -37.56 21.33 -17.10
N CYS A 21 -37.18 22.17 -16.13
CA CYS A 21 -37.66 23.56 -16.03
C CYS A 21 -37.14 24.36 -14.83
N ARG A 22 -37.00 25.66 -15.12
CA ARG A 22 -36.44 26.81 -14.40
C ARG A 22 -37.05 27.08 -13.02
N ASN A 23 -36.27 27.71 -12.14
CA ASN A 23 -36.82 28.54 -11.07
C ASN A 23 -36.08 29.88 -10.93
N LEU A 24 -36.89 30.94 -10.87
CA LEU A 24 -36.54 32.36 -10.90
C LEU A 24 -36.16 32.90 -9.51
N ARG A 25 -35.29 33.90 -9.50
CA ARG A 25 -34.92 34.73 -8.34
C ARG A 25 -35.98 35.81 -8.09
N ARG A 26 -36.28 36.12 -6.81
CA ARG A 26 -35.97 37.39 -6.08
C ARG A 26 -36.93 37.64 -4.89
N LYS A 27 -36.35 38.35 -3.91
CA LYS A 27 -36.69 38.64 -2.50
C LYS A 27 -37.76 39.77 -2.30
N PRO A 28 -37.80 40.55 -1.19
CA PRO A 28 -38.49 40.35 0.11
C PRO A 28 -39.32 41.61 0.57
N VAL A 29 -40.04 41.62 1.72
CA VAL A 29 -40.33 42.87 2.50
C VAL A 29 -40.61 42.55 3.99
N LYS A 30 -40.25 43.48 4.90
CA LYS A 30 -40.42 43.50 6.37
C LYS A 30 -41.16 44.79 6.82
N ALA A 31 -41.80 44.73 8.01
CA ALA A 31 -42.28 45.81 8.92
C ALA A 31 -43.60 46.55 8.55
N CYS A 32 -44.47 47.07 9.45
CA CYS A 32 -44.36 47.49 10.86
C CYS A 32 -45.76 47.74 11.55
N ALA A 33 -45.75 48.06 12.87
CA ALA A 33 -46.74 48.84 13.71
C ALA A 33 -48.05 48.15 14.21
N GLU A 34 -48.69 48.40 15.38
CA GLU A 34 -48.56 49.40 16.48
C GLU A 34 -49.45 49.05 17.73
N THR A 35 -48.99 49.47 18.93
CA THR A 35 -49.63 50.02 20.18
C THR A 35 -50.91 49.55 20.93
N THR A 36 -50.83 49.77 22.28
CA THR A 36 -51.81 50.14 23.37
C THR A 36 -51.85 49.15 24.56
N ALA A 37 -52.34 49.44 25.78
CA ALA A 37 -51.94 50.33 26.90
C ALA A 37 -52.62 49.79 28.22
N PHE A 38 -52.13 50.20 29.41
CA PHE A 38 -52.88 50.44 30.68
C PHE A 38 -52.94 49.41 31.87
N SER A 39 -52.38 49.90 33.01
CA SER A 39 -52.81 49.87 34.43
C SER A 39 -52.62 48.68 35.42
N ARG A 40 -51.72 48.94 36.41
CA ARG A 40 -51.76 48.77 37.90
C ARG A 40 -52.69 47.70 38.52
N ASN A 41 -52.15 46.77 39.34
CA ASN A 41 -51.87 46.92 40.78
C ASN A 41 -51.36 45.62 41.44
N THR A 42 -50.41 45.79 42.37
CA THR A 42 -50.04 45.00 43.57
C THR A 42 -50.22 43.47 43.61
N CYS A 43 -49.13 42.73 43.89
CA CYS A 43 -49.11 41.73 44.98
C CYS A 43 -47.69 41.19 45.28
N HIS A 44 -47.43 41.08 46.58
CA HIS A 44 -46.39 40.42 47.35
C HIS A 44 -45.43 39.38 46.73
N ASN A 45 -44.16 39.51 47.16
CA ASN A 45 -43.18 38.49 47.51
C ASN A 45 -43.38 37.06 46.96
N GLY A 46 -42.57 36.71 45.97
CA GLY A 46 -42.28 35.33 45.61
C GLY A 46 -41.14 35.29 44.60
N LEU A 47 -39.90 35.08 45.05
CA LEU A 47 -38.78 34.75 44.17
C LEU A 47 -39.13 33.44 43.45
N SER A 48 -39.53 33.57 42.19
CA SER A 48 -40.05 32.49 41.37
C SER A 48 -39.03 31.36 41.15
N ASP A 49 -39.52 30.13 41.08
CA ASP A 49 -38.80 28.88 40.78
C ASP A 49 -37.88 28.92 39.54
N ALA A 50 -37.97 29.97 38.72
CA ALA A 50 -37.10 30.23 37.57
C ALA A 50 -35.62 30.41 37.96
N GLU A 51 -35.31 30.99 39.13
CA GLU A 51 -33.92 31.22 39.57
C GLU A 51 -33.25 29.94 40.09
N ARG A 52 -34.01 29.07 40.75
CA ARG A 52 -33.54 27.77 41.23
C ARG A 52 -33.26 26.81 40.07
N PHE A 53 -34.07 26.87 39.01
CA PHE A 53 -33.88 26.06 37.79
C PHE A 53 -32.72 26.55 36.91
N ARG A 54 -32.40 27.85 36.91
CA ARG A 54 -31.19 28.41 36.25
C ARG A 54 -29.91 27.98 36.94
N SER A 55 -29.88 27.98 38.28
CA SER A 55 -28.72 27.59 39.08
C SER A 55 -28.35 26.11 38.90
N LYS A 56 -29.35 25.23 38.84
CA LYS A 56 -29.15 23.79 38.66
C LYS A 56 -28.63 23.44 37.26
N ARG A 57 -29.23 24.01 36.19
CA ARG A 57 -28.73 23.88 34.80
C ARG A 57 -27.30 24.39 34.61
N GLY A 58 -26.93 25.49 35.28
CA GLY A 58 -25.59 26.06 35.20
C GLY A 58 -24.52 25.23 35.91
N LYS A 59 -24.86 24.53 36.99
CA LYS A 59 -23.95 23.61 37.69
C LYS A 59 -23.75 22.31 36.92
N ASP A 60 -24.83 21.74 36.36
CA ASP A 60 -24.76 20.54 35.52
C ASP A 60 -23.94 20.80 34.25
N MET A 61 -24.16 21.92 33.55
CA MET A 61 -23.35 22.26 32.37
C MET A 61 -21.86 22.44 32.68
N LYS A 62 -21.49 22.94 33.87
CA LYS A 62 -20.09 23.05 34.29
C LYS A 62 -19.48 21.68 34.58
N PHE A 63 -20.25 20.76 35.15
CA PHE A 63 -19.83 19.37 35.39
C PHE A 63 -19.64 18.62 34.07
N PHE A 64 -20.61 18.68 33.15
CA PHE A 64 -20.49 18.06 31.82
C PHE A 64 -19.38 18.68 30.97
N ARG A 65 -19.12 19.99 31.06
CA ARG A 65 -17.97 20.62 30.40
C ARG A 65 -16.64 20.15 30.98
N LYS A 66 -16.54 19.98 32.29
CA LYS A 66 -15.33 19.42 32.93
C LYS A 66 -15.13 17.95 32.59
N LEU A 67 -16.20 17.16 32.54
CA LEU A 67 -16.17 15.75 32.16
C LEU A 67 -15.80 15.56 30.68
N ALA A 68 -16.38 16.39 29.79
CA ALA A 68 -16.06 16.40 28.37
C ALA A 68 -14.62 16.88 28.12
N LEU A 69 -14.14 17.91 28.83
CA LEU A 69 -12.76 18.38 28.75
C LEU A 69 -11.78 17.34 29.29
N ALA A 70 -12.13 16.63 30.37
CA ALA A 70 -11.32 15.54 30.90
C ALA A 70 -11.27 14.36 29.92
N ALA A 71 -12.38 13.93 29.33
CA ALA A 71 -12.41 12.87 28.32
C ALA A 71 -11.66 13.28 27.02
N LEU A 72 -11.73 14.56 26.62
CA LEU A 72 -10.97 15.08 25.50
C LEU A 72 -9.47 15.14 25.82
N LEU A 73 -9.08 15.57 27.03
CA LEU A 73 -7.70 15.53 27.50
C LEU A 73 -7.18 14.11 27.67
N THR A 74 -7.98 13.17 28.15
CA THR A 74 -7.61 11.76 28.21
C THR A 74 -7.45 11.21 26.80
N ALA A 75 -8.34 11.51 25.85
CA ALA A 75 -8.18 11.11 24.44
C ALA A 75 -6.99 11.79 23.73
N LEU A 76 -6.63 13.02 24.10
CA LEU A 76 -5.45 13.77 23.64
C LEU A 76 -4.15 13.26 24.28
N LEU A 77 -4.19 12.78 25.53
CA LEU A 77 -3.06 12.19 26.25
C LEU A 77 -2.89 10.70 25.93
N THR A 78 -3.98 10.01 25.58
CA THR A 78 -4.00 8.68 24.94
C THR A 78 -4.15 8.83 23.44
N GLY A 79 -3.48 9.85 22.88
CA GLY A 79 -3.20 9.93 21.45
C GLY A 79 -2.40 8.69 21.06
N THR A 80 -3.09 7.57 20.92
CA THR A 80 -2.65 6.45 20.14
C THR A 80 -2.64 7.01 18.73
N CYS A 81 -1.48 7.56 18.36
CA CYS A 81 -0.96 7.31 17.04
C CYS A 81 -1.03 5.80 16.90
N LEU A 82 -2.14 5.28 16.37
CA LEU A 82 -2.18 3.91 15.90
C LEU A 82 -1.18 3.94 14.76
N ALA A 83 0.06 3.57 15.06
CA ALA A 83 1.02 3.25 14.03
C ALA A 83 0.28 2.27 13.11
N ARG A 84 0.12 2.67 11.85
CA ARG A 84 -0.68 1.91 10.90
C ARG A 84 0.16 0.70 10.55
N GLU A 85 -0.11 -0.42 11.21
CA GLU A 85 0.47 -1.70 10.83
C GLU A 85 0.12 -2.00 9.37
N THR A 86 1.13 -2.39 8.59
CA THR A 86 1.00 -2.83 7.21
C THR A 86 1.37 -4.29 7.10
N PHE A 87 0.58 -5.06 6.36
CA PHE A 87 0.92 -6.44 6.03
C PHE A 87 1.85 -6.46 4.81
N HIS A 88 2.99 -7.11 4.94
CA HIS A 88 3.95 -7.36 3.89
C HIS A 88 3.87 -8.83 3.48
N GLY A 89 3.23 -9.06 2.34
CA GLY A 89 3.30 -10.38 1.70
C GLY A 89 4.68 -10.63 1.11
N ALA A 90 5.18 -11.85 1.29
CA ALA A 90 6.39 -12.36 0.67
C ALA A 90 6.21 -12.41 -0.85
N TYR A 91 7.12 -11.76 -1.57
CA TYR A 91 7.15 -11.76 -3.03
C TYR A 91 8.24 -12.68 -3.58
N LEU A 92 9.25 -13.04 -2.77
CA LEU A 92 10.34 -13.93 -3.13
C LEU A 92 10.21 -15.25 -2.35
N GLN A 93 10.38 -16.39 -3.02
CA GLN A 93 10.27 -17.71 -2.37
C GLN A 93 11.62 -18.42 -2.32
N GLY A 94 11.88 -19.11 -1.21
CA GLY A 94 12.98 -20.08 -1.12
C GLY A 94 12.69 -21.37 -1.88
N PHE A 95 13.66 -22.27 -1.86
CA PHE A 95 13.62 -23.55 -2.53
C PHE A 95 13.20 -24.69 -1.57
N PRO A 96 12.71 -25.83 -2.09
CA PRO A 96 12.30 -26.96 -1.25
C PRO A 96 13.41 -27.55 -0.37
N ASP A 97 14.69 -27.28 -0.69
CA ASP A 97 15.86 -27.67 0.09
C ASP A 97 16.12 -26.76 1.31
N GLY A 98 15.31 -25.71 1.49
CA GLY A 98 15.46 -24.73 2.58
C GLY A 98 16.39 -23.55 2.25
N SER A 99 16.93 -23.49 1.03
CA SER A 99 17.79 -22.39 0.58
C SER A 99 16.98 -21.20 0.03
N ILE A 100 17.61 -20.02 -0.02
CA ILE A 100 17.12 -18.82 -0.72
C ILE A 100 18.02 -18.41 -1.88
N ARG A 101 19.25 -18.96 -1.94
CA ARG A 101 20.26 -18.78 -2.98
C ARG A 101 20.58 -17.31 -3.23
N PRO A 102 21.11 -16.58 -2.23
CA PRO A 102 21.31 -15.13 -2.30
C PRO A 102 22.12 -14.70 -3.53
N ASP A 103 23.19 -15.44 -3.84
CA ASP A 103 24.14 -15.10 -4.91
C ASP A 103 23.78 -15.72 -6.28
N ALA A 104 22.69 -16.51 -6.35
CA ALA A 104 22.26 -17.08 -7.62
C ALA A 104 21.59 -16.02 -8.49
N ALA A 105 21.83 -16.08 -9.80
CA ALA A 105 21.16 -15.22 -10.76
C ALA A 105 19.64 -15.48 -10.73
N VAL A 106 18.86 -14.41 -10.77
CA VAL A 106 17.40 -14.48 -10.92
C VAL A 106 17.07 -14.83 -12.36
N THR A 107 16.35 -15.92 -12.55
CA THR A 107 15.84 -16.33 -13.87
C THR A 107 14.63 -15.49 -14.27
N ARG A 108 14.34 -15.42 -15.57
CA ARG A 108 13.15 -14.73 -16.10
C ARG A 108 11.85 -15.32 -15.55
N ALA A 109 11.78 -16.64 -15.34
CA ALA A 109 10.63 -17.27 -14.71
C ALA A 109 10.45 -16.86 -13.24
N GLU A 110 11.55 -16.79 -12.48
CA GLU A 110 11.50 -16.31 -11.09
C GLU A 110 11.10 -14.84 -11.00
N LEU A 111 11.62 -13.98 -11.88
CA LEU A 111 11.20 -12.58 -11.91
C LEU A 111 9.71 -12.45 -12.24
N ALA A 112 9.21 -13.23 -13.20
CA ALA A 112 7.78 -13.24 -13.52
C ALA A 112 6.93 -13.60 -12.29
N GLU A 113 7.33 -14.62 -11.53
CA GLU A 113 6.67 -15.03 -10.28
C GLU A 113 6.75 -13.96 -9.19
N ILE A 114 7.91 -13.32 -9.02
CA ILE A 114 8.09 -12.20 -8.08
C ILE A 114 7.11 -11.07 -8.42
N LEU A 115 7.10 -10.61 -9.67
CA LEU A 115 6.22 -9.52 -10.10
C LEU A 115 4.74 -9.91 -10.02
N TYR A 116 4.41 -11.14 -10.41
CA TYR A 116 3.06 -11.70 -10.27
C TYR A 116 2.62 -11.73 -8.81
N ARG A 117 3.52 -12.05 -7.87
CA ARG A 117 3.26 -12.02 -6.42
C ARG A 117 3.09 -10.63 -5.82
N MET A 118 3.57 -9.61 -6.51
CA MET A 118 3.37 -8.23 -6.11
C MET A 118 2.06 -7.65 -6.63
N MET A 119 1.39 -8.31 -7.58
CA MET A 119 0.09 -7.89 -8.08
C MET A 119 -1.05 -8.20 -7.11
N ASP A 120 -2.06 -7.34 -7.10
CA ASP A 120 -3.32 -7.56 -6.39
C ASP A 120 -4.02 -8.83 -6.91
N LEU A 121 -4.71 -9.54 -6.03
CA LEU A 121 -5.40 -10.79 -6.39
C LEU A 121 -6.41 -10.63 -7.53
N ASP A 122 -7.09 -9.48 -7.60
CA ASP A 122 -8.04 -9.19 -8.68
C ASP A 122 -7.33 -9.01 -10.03
N GLN A 123 -6.15 -8.36 -10.05
CA GLN A 123 -5.33 -8.21 -11.26
C GLN A 123 -4.81 -9.57 -11.73
N ARG A 124 -4.37 -10.42 -10.80
CA ARG A 124 -3.93 -11.79 -11.14
C ARG A 124 -5.04 -12.57 -11.82
N ARG A 125 -6.25 -12.55 -11.25
CA ARG A 125 -7.41 -13.26 -11.80
C ARG A 125 -7.75 -12.80 -13.22
N GLU A 126 -7.70 -11.50 -13.49
CA GLU A 126 -7.95 -10.96 -14.82
C GLU A 126 -6.88 -11.39 -15.84
N LEU A 127 -5.61 -11.42 -15.42
CA LEU A 127 -4.48 -11.76 -16.29
C LEU A 127 -4.31 -13.27 -16.51
N SER A 128 -4.75 -14.12 -15.56
CA SER A 128 -4.69 -15.58 -15.66
C SER A 128 -5.61 -16.18 -16.74
N GLU A 129 -6.52 -15.40 -17.34
CA GLU A 129 -7.37 -15.87 -18.45
C GLU A 129 -6.65 -15.86 -19.81
N THR A 130 -5.40 -15.38 -19.86
CA THR A 130 -4.60 -15.31 -21.09
C THR A 130 -3.70 -16.54 -21.23
N GLU A 131 -3.81 -17.30 -22.32
CA GLU A 131 -2.92 -18.43 -22.60
C GLU A 131 -1.52 -17.97 -23.07
N SER A 132 -0.47 -18.71 -22.68
CA SER A 132 0.90 -18.49 -23.16
C SER A 132 1.00 -18.67 -24.67
N VAL A 133 1.66 -17.72 -25.33
CA VAL A 133 2.02 -17.81 -26.76
C VAL A 133 3.42 -18.39 -26.99
N PHE A 134 4.14 -18.79 -25.91
CA PHE A 134 5.55 -19.15 -26.00
C PHE A 134 5.78 -20.65 -26.17
N ALA A 135 6.62 -21.01 -27.14
CA ALA A 135 6.88 -22.41 -27.51
C ALA A 135 7.65 -23.20 -26.43
N ASP A 136 8.43 -22.51 -25.61
CA ASP A 136 9.29 -23.07 -24.55
C ASP A 136 8.66 -23.02 -23.15
N VAL A 137 7.40 -22.56 -23.02
CA VAL A 137 6.68 -22.48 -21.75
C VAL A 137 5.41 -23.35 -21.82
N PRO A 138 5.51 -24.66 -21.54
CA PRO A 138 4.35 -25.54 -21.54
C PRO A 138 3.40 -25.20 -20.38
N THR A 139 2.11 -25.55 -20.50
CA THR A 139 1.08 -25.30 -19.46
C THR A 139 1.38 -25.90 -18.09
N ARG A 140 2.24 -26.93 -18.03
CA ARG A 140 2.70 -27.55 -16.78
C ARG A 140 3.91 -26.84 -16.15
N HIS A 141 4.45 -25.80 -16.79
CA HIS A 141 5.58 -25.06 -16.25
C HIS A 141 5.15 -24.35 -14.97
N TRP A 142 5.98 -24.41 -13.92
CA TRP A 142 5.62 -23.90 -12.60
C TRP A 142 5.32 -22.39 -12.60
N ALA A 143 6.00 -21.62 -13.44
CA ALA A 143 5.77 -20.19 -13.64
C ALA A 143 4.80 -19.86 -14.79
N TYR A 144 4.04 -20.83 -15.32
CA TYR A 144 3.19 -20.63 -16.51
C TYR A 144 2.24 -19.44 -16.35
N ASP A 145 1.47 -19.38 -15.27
CA ASP A 145 0.48 -18.32 -15.04
C ASP A 145 1.16 -16.95 -14.89
N ALA A 146 2.27 -16.90 -14.15
CA ALA A 146 3.03 -15.67 -13.96
C ALA A 146 3.59 -15.14 -15.28
N ILE A 147 4.17 -16.02 -16.11
CA ILE A 147 4.69 -15.67 -17.44
C ILE A 147 3.56 -15.16 -18.34
N CYS A 148 2.41 -15.83 -18.36
CA CYS A 148 1.24 -15.40 -19.12
C CYS A 148 0.77 -14.01 -18.68
N ALA A 149 0.68 -13.80 -17.37
CA ALA A 149 0.25 -12.53 -16.79
C ALA A 149 1.22 -11.39 -17.14
N MET A 150 2.53 -11.61 -17.00
CA MET A 150 3.53 -10.60 -17.35
C MET A 150 3.55 -10.29 -18.85
N ALA A 151 3.33 -11.30 -19.70
CA ALA A 151 3.24 -11.11 -21.15
C ALA A 151 1.96 -10.39 -21.56
N GLY A 152 0.80 -10.77 -20.99
CA GLY A 152 -0.48 -10.13 -21.21
C GLY A 152 -0.49 -8.66 -20.77
N ALA A 153 0.14 -8.37 -19.63
CA ALA A 153 0.39 -7.01 -19.15
C ALA A 153 1.48 -6.25 -19.94
N ARG A 154 2.11 -6.92 -20.92
CA ARG A 154 3.23 -6.40 -21.73
C ARG A 154 4.43 -5.93 -20.92
N LEU A 155 4.65 -6.51 -19.74
CA LEU A 155 5.77 -6.22 -18.86
C LEU A 155 7.00 -7.02 -19.26
N MET A 156 6.85 -8.34 -19.44
CA MET A 156 7.91 -9.24 -19.90
C MET A 156 7.52 -9.84 -21.23
N LEU A 157 8.38 -9.72 -22.24
CA LEU A 157 8.11 -10.18 -23.60
C LEU A 157 9.11 -11.28 -23.97
N GLY A 158 8.67 -12.21 -24.83
CA GLY A 158 9.57 -13.19 -25.46
C GLY A 158 10.29 -12.63 -26.68
N GLY A 159 11.18 -13.44 -27.25
CA GLY A 159 11.90 -13.12 -28.47
C GLY A 159 11.03 -13.22 -29.73
N SER A 160 11.57 -12.75 -30.85
CA SER A 160 10.94 -12.86 -32.17
C SER A 160 10.79 -14.30 -32.67
N ASP A 161 11.48 -15.24 -32.02
CA ASP A 161 11.40 -16.67 -32.25
C ASP A 161 10.23 -17.36 -31.53
N GLY A 162 9.44 -16.60 -30.77
CA GLY A 162 8.32 -17.15 -30.00
C GLY A 162 8.73 -17.84 -28.71
N CYS A 163 9.97 -17.66 -28.24
CA CYS A 163 10.46 -18.22 -26.99
C CYS A 163 10.50 -17.17 -25.89
N PHE A 164 10.08 -17.54 -24.67
CA PHE A 164 10.19 -16.69 -23.48
C PHE A 164 11.57 -16.75 -22.83
N ARG A 165 12.28 -17.88 -22.94
CA ARG A 165 13.55 -18.20 -22.27
C ARG A 165 13.45 -18.14 -20.75
N PRO A 166 12.64 -19.02 -20.11
CA PRO A 166 12.33 -18.92 -18.68
C PRO A 166 13.56 -19.05 -17.77
N ASP A 167 14.58 -19.81 -18.19
CA ASP A 167 15.77 -20.12 -17.39
C ASP A 167 16.93 -19.13 -17.58
N ASP A 168 16.81 -18.16 -18.49
CA ASP A 168 17.84 -17.15 -18.69
C ASP A 168 17.85 -16.16 -17.52
N GLY A 169 19.04 -15.70 -17.13
CA GLY A 169 19.22 -14.69 -16.09
C GLY A 169 18.74 -13.31 -16.55
N VAL A 170 18.11 -12.56 -15.65
CA VAL A 170 17.63 -11.19 -15.95
C VAL A 170 18.73 -10.18 -15.73
N THR A 171 19.05 -9.39 -16.77
CA THR A 171 20.11 -8.39 -16.74
C THR A 171 19.63 -7.01 -16.28
N GLY A 172 20.59 -6.13 -15.95
CA GLY A 172 20.39 -4.69 -15.72
C GLY A 172 19.48 -4.01 -16.74
N GLU A 173 19.78 -4.22 -18.03
CA GLU A 173 19.03 -3.65 -19.13
C GLU A 173 17.60 -4.15 -19.18
N GLU A 174 17.39 -5.46 -19.07
CA GLU A 174 16.06 -6.02 -19.16
C GLU A 174 15.18 -5.53 -18.01
N LEU A 175 15.71 -5.53 -16.77
CA LEU A 175 14.97 -5.06 -15.61
C LEU A 175 14.58 -3.58 -15.75
N SER A 176 15.48 -2.75 -16.29
CA SER A 176 15.21 -1.33 -16.55
C SER A 176 14.05 -1.14 -17.54
N ILE A 177 14.02 -1.94 -18.62
CA ILE A 177 12.92 -1.92 -19.60
C ILE A 177 11.60 -2.36 -18.95
N ILE A 178 11.62 -3.38 -18.09
CA ILE A 178 10.44 -3.84 -17.36
C ILE A 178 9.90 -2.72 -16.47
N PHE A 179 10.77 -2.03 -15.73
CA PHE A 179 10.37 -0.92 -14.87
C PHE A 179 9.82 0.28 -15.64
N GLU A 180 10.40 0.64 -16.79
CA GLU A 180 9.82 1.66 -17.67
C GLU A 180 8.42 1.27 -18.18
N ARG A 181 8.20 -0.01 -18.48
CA ARG A 181 6.87 -0.51 -18.85
C ARG A 181 5.88 -0.40 -17.68
N VAL A 182 6.30 -0.74 -16.46
CA VAL A 182 5.47 -0.54 -15.24
C VAL A 182 5.11 0.93 -15.08
N ARG A 183 6.08 1.85 -15.21
CA ARG A 183 5.86 3.31 -15.12
C ARG A 183 4.89 3.82 -16.19
N ALA A 184 4.86 3.21 -17.37
CA ALA A 184 3.98 3.61 -18.45
C ALA A 184 2.51 3.21 -18.24
N GLN A 185 2.23 2.19 -17.40
CA GLN A 185 0.87 1.75 -17.09
C GLN A 185 0.14 2.74 -16.18
N GLU A 186 -1.19 2.86 -16.34
CA GLU A 186 -1.99 3.80 -15.54
C GLU A 186 -1.98 3.45 -14.04
N THR A 187 -2.01 2.16 -13.72
CA THR A 187 -1.84 1.63 -12.36
C THR A 187 -0.48 1.99 -11.79
N GLY A 188 0.59 1.81 -12.56
CA GLY A 188 1.95 2.22 -12.19
C GLY A 188 2.04 3.72 -11.94
N LYS A 189 1.53 4.56 -12.85
CA LYS A 189 1.51 6.03 -12.67
C LYS A 189 0.81 6.47 -11.38
N ARG A 190 -0.19 5.72 -10.93
CA ARG A 190 -0.95 6.01 -9.71
C ARG A 190 -0.30 5.46 -8.44
N ALA A 191 0.21 4.24 -8.48
CA ALA A 191 0.77 3.56 -7.30
C ALA A 191 2.19 4.04 -6.95
N LEU A 192 3.00 4.32 -7.96
CA LEU A 192 4.42 4.62 -7.78
C LEU A 192 4.71 5.93 -7.00
N PRO A 193 3.93 7.03 -7.13
CA PRO A 193 4.11 8.21 -6.28
C PRO A 193 3.82 7.98 -4.79
N GLU A 194 3.01 6.97 -4.45
CA GLU A 194 2.68 6.64 -3.05
C GLU A 194 3.69 5.67 -2.42
N LEU A 195 4.33 4.81 -3.23
CA LEU A 195 5.29 3.81 -2.76
C LEU A 195 6.66 4.40 -2.40
N ALA A 196 7.05 5.53 -3.00
CA ALA A 196 8.18 6.34 -2.53
C ALA A 196 8.16 7.73 -3.18
N SER A 197 8.36 8.78 -2.38
CA SER A 197 8.76 10.11 -2.87
C SER A 197 10.08 10.07 -3.66
N GLY A 198 10.85 8.98 -3.56
CA GLY A 198 12.12 8.76 -4.25
C GLY A 198 12.00 8.12 -5.65
N TRP A 199 11.10 7.16 -5.88
CA TRP A 199 11.03 6.42 -7.15
C TRP A 199 10.65 7.32 -8.34
N ALA A 200 9.64 8.18 -8.18
CA ALA A 200 9.16 9.04 -9.25
C ALA A 200 10.16 10.15 -9.64
N SER A 201 11.09 10.47 -8.74
CA SER A 201 12.18 11.43 -8.94
C SER A 201 13.50 10.79 -9.37
N GLN A 202 13.61 9.47 -9.35
CA GLN A 202 14.85 8.78 -9.71
C GLN A 202 14.95 8.65 -11.22
N GLU A 203 15.94 9.32 -11.77
CA GLU A 203 16.34 9.16 -13.16
C GLU A 203 17.13 7.86 -13.28
N VAL A 204 16.79 7.04 -14.29
CA VAL A 204 17.74 6.06 -14.81
C VAL A 204 18.81 6.87 -15.54
N THR A 205 19.95 7.07 -14.92
CA THR A 205 21.02 7.89 -15.49
C THR A 205 21.99 7.03 -16.27
N PHE A 206 22.21 7.38 -17.54
CA PHE A 206 23.30 6.84 -18.35
C PHE A 206 24.58 7.62 -18.02
N GLU A 207 25.50 6.98 -17.31
CA GLU A 207 26.87 7.50 -17.20
C GLU A 207 27.74 6.88 -18.30
N ALA A 208 28.24 7.73 -19.20
CA ALA A 208 29.13 7.30 -20.27
C ALA A 208 30.46 6.83 -19.69
N GLY A 209 30.63 5.52 -19.50
CA GLY A 209 31.90 4.99 -19.03
C GLY A 209 31.93 3.49 -18.76
N ASN A 210 31.11 2.98 -17.83
CA ASN A 210 31.34 1.63 -17.28
C ASN A 210 30.09 0.85 -16.81
N GLY A 211 28.86 1.30 -17.10
CA GLY A 211 27.65 0.57 -16.68
C GLY A 211 26.40 1.43 -16.64
N TRP A 212 25.25 0.81 -16.35
CA TRP A 212 24.00 1.52 -16.10
C TRP A 212 23.89 1.84 -14.61
N VAL A 213 23.46 3.06 -14.26
CA VAL A 213 23.17 3.40 -12.86
C VAL A 213 21.65 3.55 -12.74
N MET A 214 21.00 2.56 -12.13
CA MET A 214 19.66 2.78 -11.58
C MET A 214 19.84 3.61 -10.31
N GLY A 215 19.36 4.85 -10.32
CA GLY A 215 19.54 5.86 -9.27
C GLY A 215 18.89 5.56 -7.90
N LEU A 216 18.72 4.28 -7.53
CA LEU A 216 18.36 3.85 -6.19
C LEU A 216 19.58 4.02 -5.27
N HIS A 217 19.89 5.27 -4.92
CA HIS A 217 20.94 5.70 -3.99
C HIS A 217 22.38 5.30 -4.40
N GLY A 218 22.73 5.44 -5.68
CA GLY A 218 24.10 5.17 -6.15
C GLY A 218 24.44 3.69 -6.27
N THR A 219 23.44 2.82 -6.43
CA THR A 219 23.67 1.42 -6.78
C THR A 219 23.99 1.31 -8.28
N GLU A 220 25.22 0.90 -8.57
CA GLU A 220 25.70 0.66 -9.93
C GLU A 220 25.40 -0.78 -10.32
N PHE A 221 24.74 -0.99 -11.46
CA PHE A 221 24.46 -2.34 -11.96
C PHE A 221 25.05 -2.52 -13.35
N SER A 222 25.68 -3.67 -13.59
CA SER A 222 26.12 -4.00 -14.94
C SER A 222 24.90 -4.19 -15.84
N ARG A 223 25.01 -3.69 -17.07
CA ARG A 223 23.96 -3.82 -18.10
C ARG A 223 23.75 -5.29 -18.47
N GLU A 224 24.84 -6.03 -18.59
CA GLU A 224 24.88 -7.38 -19.13
C GLU A 224 24.91 -8.46 -18.05
N GLN A 225 25.32 -8.13 -16.82
CA GLN A 225 25.34 -9.07 -15.73
C GLN A 225 23.91 -9.36 -15.23
N PRO A 226 23.54 -10.64 -15.07
CA PRO A 226 22.30 -10.98 -14.38
C PRO A 226 22.31 -10.53 -12.92
N PHE A 227 21.16 -10.04 -12.43
CA PHE A 227 20.99 -9.75 -11.00
C PHE A 227 21.00 -11.03 -10.19
N THR A 228 21.68 -10.99 -9.05
CA THR A 228 21.50 -11.99 -8.01
C THR A 228 20.17 -11.80 -7.28
N ARG A 229 19.71 -12.84 -6.59
CA ARG A 229 18.46 -12.80 -5.80
C ARG A 229 18.56 -11.80 -4.64
N GLY A 230 19.72 -11.71 -3.99
CA GLY A 230 20.00 -10.72 -2.94
C GLY A 230 19.95 -9.28 -3.44
N GLU A 231 20.55 -9.00 -4.60
CA GLU A 231 20.52 -7.67 -5.22
C GLU A 231 19.09 -7.26 -5.62
N LEU A 232 18.34 -8.17 -6.25
CA LEU A 232 16.96 -7.90 -6.65
C LEU A 232 16.07 -7.66 -5.42
N ALA A 233 16.22 -8.43 -4.35
CA ALA A 233 15.48 -8.23 -3.11
C ALA A 233 15.76 -6.85 -2.49
N ALA A 234 17.03 -6.47 -2.38
CA ALA A 234 17.41 -5.15 -1.86
C ALA A 234 16.83 -4.01 -2.71
N LEU A 235 16.85 -4.17 -4.03
CA LEU A 235 16.29 -3.21 -4.97
C LEU A 235 14.78 -3.05 -4.81
N LEU A 236 14.04 -4.16 -4.84
CA LEU A 236 12.58 -4.15 -4.75
C LEU A 236 12.10 -3.67 -3.38
N ASN A 237 12.78 -4.04 -2.31
CA ASN A 237 12.49 -3.55 -0.96
C ASN A 237 12.60 -2.03 -0.88
N ARG A 238 13.68 -1.43 -1.43
CA ARG A 238 13.81 0.02 -1.50
C ARG A 238 12.68 0.66 -2.31
N ILE A 239 12.27 0.05 -3.42
CA ILE A 239 11.14 0.52 -4.25
C ILE A 239 9.82 0.48 -3.46
N LEU A 240 9.63 -0.56 -2.66
CA LEU A 240 8.44 -0.75 -1.81
C LEU A 240 8.52 0.05 -0.50
N GLY A 241 9.65 0.71 -0.24
CA GLY A 241 9.97 1.35 1.04
C GLY A 241 10.11 0.38 2.21
N ARG A 242 10.32 -0.92 1.94
CA ARG A 242 10.44 -2.00 2.92
C ARG A 242 11.88 -2.20 3.37
N GLU A 243 12.37 -1.35 4.27
CA GLU A 243 13.80 -1.31 4.62
C GLU A 243 14.01 -1.37 6.13
N PRO A 244 13.96 -2.57 6.75
CA PRO A 244 14.46 -2.74 8.11
C PRO A 244 15.94 -2.36 8.19
N GLU A 245 16.34 -1.62 9.21
CA GLU A 245 17.71 -1.07 9.35
C GLU A 245 18.64 -2.07 10.03
N SER A 246 18.10 -2.91 10.91
CA SER A 246 18.88 -3.77 11.78
C SER A 246 18.16 -5.08 12.11
N LEU A 247 18.90 -6.03 12.69
CA LEU A 247 18.31 -7.27 13.24
C LEU A 247 17.24 -7.01 14.31
N LEU A 248 17.31 -5.87 15.01
CA LEU A 248 16.33 -5.51 16.05
C LEU A 248 14.98 -5.10 15.47
N ASP A 249 14.95 -4.79 14.17
CA ASP A 249 13.75 -4.49 13.42
C ASP A 249 13.03 -5.76 12.95
N LEU A 250 13.71 -6.91 12.97
CA LEU A 250 13.13 -8.22 12.67
C LEU A 250 12.59 -8.90 13.93
N LEU A 251 11.79 -9.95 13.74
CA LEU A 251 11.24 -10.73 14.85
C LEU A 251 12.10 -11.93 15.24
N VAL A 252 12.24 -12.12 16.55
CA VAL A 252 12.84 -13.34 17.11
C VAL A 252 11.98 -14.54 16.73
N GLY A 253 12.62 -15.61 16.25
CA GLY A 253 11.94 -16.82 15.81
C GLY A 253 11.43 -16.76 14.38
N MET A 254 11.77 -15.73 13.61
CA MET A 254 11.55 -15.72 12.17
C MET A 254 12.17 -16.96 11.50
N PRO A 255 11.55 -17.51 10.45
CA PRO A 255 12.18 -18.52 9.62
C PRO A 255 13.56 -18.06 9.12
N LEU A 256 14.50 -18.98 9.01
CA LEU A 256 15.81 -18.74 8.41
C LEU A 256 16.01 -19.69 7.24
N PHE A 257 16.71 -19.23 6.21
CA PHE A 257 17.14 -20.06 5.09
C PHE A 257 18.52 -20.64 5.36
N SER A 258 18.76 -21.87 4.90
CA SER A 258 19.98 -22.63 5.21
C SER A 258 21.26 -21.95 4.72
N ASP A 259 21.15 -21.08 3.72
CA ASP A 259 22.24 -20.35 3.06
C ASP A 259 22.15 -18.82 3.23
N ASN A 260 21.27 -18.33 4.12
CA ASN A 260 21.20 -16.92 4.51
C ASN A 260 21.25 -16.79 6.05
N LEU A 261 22.39 -17.20 6.62
CA LEU A 261 22.62 -17.22 8.07
C LEU A 261 23.61 -16.16 8.55
N ASP A 262 24.40 -15.58 7.65
CA ASP A 262 25.31 -14.49 7.97
C ASP A 262 24.53 -13.18 8.07
N THR A 263 24.24 -12.76 9.30
CA THR A 263 23.51 -11.52 9.57
C THR A 263 24.27 -10.25 9.19
N ALA A 264 25.57 -10.35 8.90
CA ALA A 264 26.38 -9.24 8.41
C ALA A 264 26.40 -9.15 6.88
N ALA A 265 25.86 -10.15 6.17
CA ALA A 265 25.78 -10.13 4.72
C ALA A 265 24.85 -8.98 4.25
N PRO A 266 25.23 -8.25 3.19
CA PRO A 266 24.49 -7.06 2.74
C PRO A 266 23.07 -7.38 2.25
N TYR A 267 22.80 -8.63 1.86
CA TYR A 267 21.50 -9.11 1.42
C TYR A 267 20.63 -9.71 2.54
N PHE A 268 21.18 -9.91 3.76
CA PHE A 268 20.49 -10.68 4.80
C PHE A 268 19.11 -10.10 5.12
N LEU A 269 19.07 -8.82 5.52
CA LEU A 269 17.83 -8.13 5.87
C LEU A 269 16.86 -8.10 4.68
N ALA A 270 17.38 -7.82 3.49
CA ALA A 270 16.57 -7.72 2.28
C ALA A 270 15.88 -9.05 1.93
N LEU A 271 16.58 -10.17 2.07
CA LEU A 271 16.01 -11.49 1.78
C LEU A 271 15.00 -11.92 2.83
N GLN A 272 15.19 -11.56 4.11
CA GLN A 272 14.18 -11.81 5.14
C GLN A 272 12.90 -11.01 4.87
N GLU A 273 13.06 -9.73 4.57
CA GLU A 273 11.97 -8.83 4.19
C GLU A 273 11.21 -9.29 2.94
N ALA A 274 11.92 -9.81 1.95
CA ALA A 274 11.34 -10.24 0.69
C ALA A 274 10.57 -11.57 0.77
N ALA A 275 10.98 -12.46 1.70
CA ALA A 275 10.61 -13.88 1.65
C ALA A 275 9.73 -14.38 2.80
N ILE A 276 9.43 -13.53 3.78
CA ILE A 276 8.63 -13.91 4.95
C ILE A 276 7.41 -13.00 5.03
N ASP A 277 6.22 -13.61 5.13
CA ASP A 277 4.99 -12.88 5.41
C ASP A 277 5.08 -12.30 6.82
N HIS A 278 4.83 -11.00 6.96
CA HIS A 278 4.89 -10.33 8.26
C HIS A 278 4.03 -9.06 8.28
N THR A 279 3.80 -8.52 9.48
CA THR A 279 3.28 -7.16 9.67
C THR A 279 4.40 -6.24 10.12
N ALA A 280 4.36 -4.98 9.70
CA ALA A 280 5.36 -3.98 10.04
C ALA A 280 4.74 -2.62 10.37
N GLU A 281 5.47 -1.82 11.15
CA GLU A 281 5.18 -0.40 11.41
C GLU A 281 6.33 0.48 10.91
N LYS A 282 6.01 1.64 10.33
CA LYS A 282 7.01 2.61 9.90
C LYS A 282 7.69 3.29 11.09
N THR A 283 9.02 3.31 11.06
CA THR A 283 9.92 3.94 12.04
C THR A 283 10.76 5.00 11.32
N GLY A 284 10.13 6.12 10.94
CA GLY A 284 10.79 7.18 10.17
C GLY A 284 11.01 6.74 8.72
N ALA A 285 12.28 6.62 8.30
CA ALA A 285 12.64 6.13 6.97
C ALA A 285 12.67 4.59 6.87
N HIS A 286 12.67 3.91 8.02
CA HIS A 286 12.75 2.45 8.13
C HIS A 286 11.43 1.86 8.60
N GLU A 287 11.47 0.57 8.91
CA GLU A 287 10.34 -0.14 9.51
C GLU A 287 10.80 -1.21 10.48
N ARG A 288 9.84 -1.66 11.29
CA ARG A 288 10.01 -2.74 12.25
C ARG A 288 8.87 -3.74 12.16
N TRP A 289 9.21 -5.02 12.16
CA TRP A 289 8.26 -6.12 12.17
C TRP A 289 7.51 -6.19 13.51
N THR A 290 6.19 -6.37 13.44
CA THR A 290 5.29 -6.46 14.59
C THR A 290 4.62 -7.82 14.74
N GLY A 291 4.55 -8.62 13.67
CA GLY A 291 4.04 -9.99 13.69
C GLY A 291 4.56 -10.83 12.52
N LEU A 292 4.59 -12.14 12.70
CA LEU A 292 4.82 -13.11 11.62
C LEU A 292 3.47 -13.58 11.06
N GLY A 293 3.37 -13.69 9.74
CA GLY A 293 2.18 -14.12 8.99
C GLY A 293 1.92 -15.61 9.01
#